data_AF-A0AAD5J571-F1
#
_entry.id   AF-A0AAD5J571-F1
#
_cell.length_a   1.000
_cell.length_b   1.000
_cell.length_c   1.000
_cell.angle_alpha   90.00
_cell.angle_beta   90.00
_cell.angle_gamma   90.00
#
_symmetry.space_group_name_H-M   'P 1'
#
loop_
_entity.id
_entity.type
_entity.pdbx_description
1 polymer ?
#
loop_
_entity_poly.entity_id
_entity_poly.type
_entity_poly.pdbx_seq_one_letter_code
_entity_poly.pdbx_strand_id
1 'polypeptide(L)'
;MPRNPWSDGPEFVTQCPIPAGTNFTQEINFSTEEGTLWWHAHSDWSRATVHGAIIVYPAHGTSYPYPKPYGEQTIVLASWFKADVMEVYQEAVASGAEFNTSDALTINGQPGALFDCSTGTTFRLPVKKGETYLLRIINAILNEEMFFGIAQHSLTVVGSDGFYTKPINTNYIMITPGQTMDVLVTANQPASYYYMAASPFSDSEAPFDNTTTTAILQYIGNQSAPSPIPLPTLPSTNDTTAASNFTTKFRSLASSDHPISVPKNITKHILMTVSVNLIFCPNDSCSGTSDGDRLAASLNNQSFVFPTTDILETYTRSNFSESTTDFLLEPPIYFNFTGDVNLIVYTRQGTKVIELEYGDVVELVYQGTIIGNAQNHPMHLHGFSFYLVGTGLGNFNNQTDPDNYNLIDPPEINTIQLPKNGWAAIRFVADNPGVFSISQSFGYLCV
;
A
#
# COMPACT_ATOMS: atom_id res chain seq x y z
N MET A 1 13.38 -17.91 -2.12
CA MET A 1 13.40 -16.67 -1.32
C MET A 1 14.75 -16.42 -0.65
N PRO A 2 15.13 -15.16 -0.35
CA PRO A 2 16.48 -14.77 0.08
C PRO A 2 16.90 -15.22 1.49
N ARG A 3 15.96 -15.57 2.38
CA ARG A 3 16.22 -16.03 3.77
C ARG A 3 16.97 -15.00 4.63
N ASN A 4 16.65 -13.71 4.51
CA ASN A 4 17.37 -12.63 5.21
C ASN A 4 16.43 -11.63 5.93
N PRO A 5 15.69 -12.06 6.97
CA PRO A 5 14.81 -11.14 7.73
C PRO A 5 15.59 -10.04 8.48
N TRP A 6 16.89 -10.22 8.75
CA TRP A 6 17.73 -9.25 9.47
C TRP A 6 17.95 -7.92 8.73
N SER A 7 17.69 -7.88 7.43
CA SER A 7 17.78 -6.65 6.63
C SER A 7 16.42 -6.16 6.12
N ASP A 8 15.33 -6.66 6.71
CA ASP A 8 13.96 -6.25 6.35
C ASP A 8 13.63 -4.86 6.90
N GLY A 9 13.94 -4.61 8.19
CA GLY A 9 13.92 -3.26 8.76
C GLY A 9 12.75 -2.82 9.66
N PRO A 10 11.57 -3.50 9.74
CA PRO A 10 10.49 -3.05 10.62
C PRO A 10 10.90 -3.04 12.09
N GLU A 11 10.77 -1.86 12.70
CA GLU A 11 11.15 -1.58 14.08
C GLU A 11 10.40 -2.51 15.05
N PHE A 12 11.14 -3.11 15.99
CA PHE A 12 10.66 -4.09 16.96
C PHE A 12 10.05 -5.38 16.38
N VAL A 13 10.11 -5.59 15.07
CA VAL A 13 9.77 -6.89 14.44
C VAL A 13 11.04 -7.64 14.08
N THR A 14 11.92 -7.02 13.28
CA THR A 14 13.15 -7.66 12.79
C THR A 14 14.44 -7.05 13.34
N GLN A 15 14.34 -5.84 13.91
CA GLN A 15 15.46 -5.16 14.53
C GLN A 15 14.99 -4.12 15.56
N CYS A 16 15.82 -3.84 16.55
CA CYS A 16 15.77 -2.59 17.29
C CYS A 16 16.08 -1.38 16.38
N PRO A 17 15.67 -0.16 16.77
CA PRO A 17 15.92 1.05 16.00
C PRO A 17 17.42 1.33 15.91
N ILE A 18 17.88 1.91 14.79
CA ILE A 18 19.28 2.33 14.62
C ILE A 18 19.51 3.63 15.42
N PRO A 19 20.29 3.63 16.53
CA PRO A 19 20.40 4.82 17.36
C PRO A 19 21.14 5.97 16.66
N ALA A 20 20.82 7.21 17.04
CA ALA A 20 21.52 8.39 16.53
C ALA A 20 23.05 8.28 16.74
N GLY A 21 23.81 8.59 15.67
CA GLY A 21 25.27 8.49 15.69
C GLY A 21 25.83 7.09 15.46
N THR A 22 24.99 6.09 15.19
CA THR A 22 25.40 4.73 14.82
C THR A 22 25.11 4.43 13.34
N ASN A 23 25.45 3.23 12.90
CA ASN A 23 25.16 2.76 11.55
C ASN A 23 24.78 1.29 11.55
N PHE A 24 24.06 0.87 10.52
CA PHE A 24 23.73 -0.51 10.22
C PHE A 24 23.92 -0.74 8.72
N THR A 25 24.41 -1.93 8.35
CA THR A 25 24.58 -2.30 6.94
C THR A 25 23.45 -3.26 6.57
N GLN A 26 22.56 -2.82 5.68
CA GLN A 26 21.49 -3.65 5.14
C GLN A 26 21.97 -4.39 3.88
N GLU A 27 21.66 -5.68 3.79
CA GLU A 27 21.91 -6.50 2.60
C GLU A 27 20.59 -6.77 1.88
N ILE A 28 20.44 -6.20 0.68
CA ILE A 28 19.23 -6.32 -0.15
C ILE A 28 19.51 -7.34 -1.26
N ASN A 29 18.88 -8.51 -1.14
CA ASN A 29 19.03 -9.61 -2.08
C ASN A 29 17.77 -9.75 -2.94
N PHE A 30 17.77 -9.11 -4.10
CA PHE A 30 16.71 -9.29 -5.09
C PHE A 30 16.68 -10.72 -5.62
N SER A 31 15.49 -11.21 -5.91
CA SER A 31 15.22 -12.57 -6.34
C SER A 31 14.40 -12.59 -7.62
N THR A 32 13.07 -12.63 -7.51
CA THR A 32 12.14 -12.68 -8.64
C THR A 32 11.63 -11.30 -9.07
N GLU A 33 11.88 -10.28 -8.25
CA GLU A 33 11.39 -8.92 -8.48
C GLU A 33 12.07 -8.30 -9.71
N GLU A 34 11.29 -7.78 -10.64
CA GLU A 34 11.74 -7.05 -11.84
C GLU A 34 10.72 -5.96 -12.17
N GLY A 35 11.11 -4.69 -12.01
CA GLY A 35 10.23 -3.54 -12.14
C GLY A 35 10.53 -2.46 -11.12
N THR A 36 9.48 -1.81 -10.63
CA THR A 36 9.59 -0.79 -9.57
C THR A 36 9.24 -1.37 -8.22
N LEU A 37 10.08 -1.04 -7.24
CA LEU A 37 9.87 -1.18 -5.81
C LEU A 37 10.22 0.17 -5.15
N TRP A 38 10.20 0.22 -3.84
CA TRP A 38 10.59 1.40 -3.08
C TRP A 38 11.16 1.00 -1.72
N TRP A 39 11.94 1.90 -1.13
CA TRP A 39 12.40 1.80 0.25
C TRP A 39 11.80 2.93 1.06
N HIS A 40 11.63 2.69 2.36
CA HIS A 40 11.20 3.70 3.30
C HIS A 40 11.70 3.39 4.71
N ALA A 41 11.77 4.40 5.56
CA ALA A 41 11.98 4.17 6.98
C ALA A 41 10.78 3.40 7.55
N HIS A 42 11.03 2.45 8.45
CA HIS A 42 10.00 1.59 9.04
C HIS A 42 10.00 1.73 10.57
N SER A 43 10.03 2.98 11.01
CA SER A 43 9.98 3.41 12.41
C SER A 43 9.07 4.64 12.52
N ASP A 44 7.99 4.53 13.29
CA ASP A 44 6.94 5.53 13.42
C ASP A 44 6.46 6.10 12.06
N TRP A 45 6.30 7.43 11.94
CA TRP A 45 5.92 8.14 10.71
C TRP A 45 7.11 8.70 9.91
N SER A 46 8.33 8.27 10.21
CA SER A 46 9.54 8.83 9.58
C SER A 46 9.55 8.67 8.05
N ARG A 47 8.85 7.66 7.51
CA ARG A 47 8.66 7.48 6.06
C ARG A 47 7.95 8.63 5.35
N ALA A 48 7.28 9.54 6.07
CA ALA A 48 6.71 10.73 5.45
C ALA A 48 7.76 11.55 4.66
N THR A 49 9.02 11.51 5.11
CA THR A 49 10.14 12.21 4.45
C THR A 49 11.32 11.30 4.10
N VAL A 50 11.43 10.12 4.72
CA VAL A 50 12.53 9.17 4.49
C VAL A 50 12.05 8.00 3.64
N HIS A 51 12.06 8.18 2.33
CA HIS A 51 11.68 7.18 1.33
C HIS A 51 12.35 7.41 -0.02
N GLY A 52 12.34 6.41 -0.89
CA GLY A 52 12.83 6.53 -2.25
C GLY A 52 12.53 5.30 -3.11
N ALA A 53 12.84 5.40 -4.41
CA ALA A 53 12.58 4.33 -5.36
C ALA A 53 13.68 3.26 -5.36
N ILE A 54 13.28 2.03 -5.65
CA ILE A 54 14.16 0.93 -6.03
C ILE A 54 13.76 0.50 -7.43
N ILE A 55 14.68 0.55 -8.39
CA ILE A 55 14.41 0.11 -9.76
C ILE A 55 15.21 -1.15 -10.05
N VAL A 56 14.51 -2.26 -10.25
CA VAL A 56 15.10 -3.54 -10.61
C VAL A 56 14.93 -3.75 -12.11
N TYR A 57 15.99 -3.48 -12.86
CA TYR A 57 16.00 -3.64 -14.31
C TYR A 57 15.99 -5.12 -14.73
N PRO A 58 15.55 -5.42 -15.98
CA PRO A 58 15.73 -6.74 -16.54
C PRO A 58 17.17 -7.21 -16.44
N ALA A 59 17.34 -8.47 -16.06
CA ALA A 59 18.65 -9.11 -15.94
C ALA A 59 19.47 -8.96 -17.24
N HIS A 60 20.80 -8.97 -17.11
CA HIS A 60 21.68 -8.89 -18.28
C HIS A 60 21.36 -10.02 -19.29
N GLY A 61 21.00 -9.63 -20.51
CA GLY A 61 20.64 -10.56 -21.58
C GLY A 61 19.14 -10.82 -21.74
N THR A 62 18.29 -10.27 -20.87
CA THR A 62 16.83 -10.24 -21.04
C THR A 62 16.35 -8.85 -21.46
N SER A 63 15.05 -8.71 -21.71
CA SER A 63 14.42 -7.44 -22.06
C SER A 63 13.03 -7.34 -21.44
N TYR A 64 12.53 -6.11 -21.33
CA TYR A 64 11.11 -5.89 -21.02
C TYR A 64 10.20 -6.72 -21.95
N PRO A 65 9.03 -7.19 -21.45
CA PRO A 65 8.02 -7.88 -22.27
C PRO A 65 7.23 -6.91 -23.17
N TYR A 66 7.64 -5.66 -23.23
CA TYR A 66 7.11 -4.58 -24.06
C TYR A 66 8.27 -3.83 -24.74
N PRO A 67 8.01 -3.05 -25.82
CA PRO A 67 9.05 -2.27 -26.47
C PRO A 67 9.80 -1.38 -25.49
N LYS A 68 11.14 -1.38 -25.57
CA LYS A 68 11.99 -0.58 -24.69
C LYS A 68 11.55 0.90 -24.71
N PRO A 69 11.22 1.50 -23.56
CA PRO A 69 10.82 2.90 -23.50
C PRO A 69 11.97 3.82 -23.91
N TYR A 70 11.63 5.00 -24.46
CA TYR A 70 12.59 6.04 -24.80
C TYR A 70 13.30 6.60 -23.55
N GLY A 71 12.55 6.74 -22.46
CA GLY A 71 13.05 7.18 -21.18
C GLY A 71 12.16 6.69 -20.04
N GLU A 72 12.70 6.70 -18.83
CA GLU A 72 12.01 6.27 -17.61
C GLU A 72 12.01 7.42 -16.61
N GLN A 73 10.93 7.55 -15.84
CA GLN A 73 10.81 8.59 -14.81
C GLN A 73 10.11 8.06 -13.57
N THR A 74 10.74 8.21 -12.42
CA THR A 74 10.10 7.96 -11.12
C THR A 74 9.11 9.07 -10.78
N ILE A 75 7.93 8.68 -10.32
CA ILE A 75 6.85 9.55 -9.84
C ILE A 75 6.48 9.08 -8.43
N VAL A 76 6.95 9.79 -7.41
CA VAL A 76 6.64 9.48 -6.01
C VAL A 76 5.49 10.37 -5.54
N LEU A 77 4.40 9.75 -5.10
CA LEU A 77 3.31 10.41 -4.40
C LEU A 77 3.62 10.38 -2.89
N ALA A 78 3.54 11.51 -2.20
CA ALA A 78 3.83 11.59 -0.76
C ALA A 78 3.00 12.68 -0.06
N SER A 79 2.76 12.49 1.24
CA SER A 79 2.14 13.47 2.13
C SER A 79 3.16 14.54 2.55
N TRP A 80 2.72 15.79 2.69
CA TRP A 80 3.52 16.89 3.22
C TRP A 80 2.83 17.58 4.38
N PHE A 81 3.57 17.80 5.46
CA PHE A 81 3.10 18.46 6.68
C PHE A 81 3.90 19.75 6.89
N LYS A 82 3.22 20.81 7.33
CA LYS A 82 3.89 22.02 7.83
C LYS A 82 4.49 21.79 9.21
N ALA A 83 3.83 20.99 10.04
CA ALA A 83 4.30 20.59 11.37
C ALA A 83 5.40 19.52 11.26
N ASP A 84 6.18 19.35 12.34
CA ASP A 84 7.08 18.21 12.45
C ASP A 84 6.25 16.92 12.52
N VAL A 85 6.50 16.00 11.59
CA VAL A 85 5.74 14.75 11.46
C VAL A 85 5.86 13.89 12.72
N MET A 86 7.00 13.92 13.42
CA MET A 86 7.16 13.18 14.68
C MET A 86 6.36 13.80 15.82
N GLU A 87 6.23 15.14 15.86
CA GLU A 87 5.35 15.80 16.82
C GLU A 87 3.88 15.43 16.56
N VAL A 88 3.45 15.44 15.28
CA VAL A 88 2.10 15.00 14.88
C VAL A 88 1.83 13.55 15.30
N TYR A 89 2.80 12.66 15.07
CA TYR A 89 2.70 11.26 15.49
C TYR A 89 2.61 11.13 17.01
N GLN A 90 3.52 11.76 17.75
CA GLN A 90 3.59 11.67 19.21
C GLN A 90 2.35 12.25 19.88
N GLU A 91 1.78 13.34 19.37
CA GLU A 91 0.55 13.93 19.88
C GLU A 91 -0.64 12.98 19.74
N ALA A 92 -0.81 12.36 18.57
CA ALA A 92 -1.89 11.40 18.32
C ALA A 92 -1.71 10.14 19.17
N VAL A 93 -0.50 9.58 19.25
CA VAL A 93 -0.22 8.42 20.11
C VAL A 93 -0.39 8.75 21.58
N ALA A 94 0.01 9.93 22.05
CA ALA A 94 -0.19 10.31 23.45
C ALA A 94 -1.68 10.48 23.79
N SER A 95 -2.42 11.21 22.97
CA SER A 95 -3.84 11.52 23.19
C SER A 95 -4.79 10.34 22.89
N GLY A 96 -4.39 9.43 22.02
CA GLY A 96 -5.28 8.41 21.46
C GLY A 96 -6.28 8.94 20.42
N ALA A 97 -6.07 10.17 19.95
CA ALA A 97 -6.86 10.81 18.91
C ALA A 97 -6.50 10.33 17.50
N GLU A 98 -7.31 10.74 16.53
CA GLU A 98 -6.93 10.68 15.12
C GLU A 98 -5.75 11.62 14.88
N PHE A 99 -4.87 11.29 13.93
CA PHE A 99 -3.74 12.16 13.63
C PHE A 99 -4.20 13.23 12.63
N ASN A 100 -3.48 14.35 12.65
CA ASN A 100 -3.77 15.45 11.74
C ASN A 100 -3.56 15.03 10.28
N THR A 101 -4.42 15.53 9.39
CA THR A 101 -4.28 15.37 7.93
C THR A 101 -3.06 16.13 7.43
N SER A 102 -2.47 15.69 6.31
CA SER A 102 -1.41 16.47 5.65
C SER A 102 -1.92 17.83 5.16
N ASP A 103 -0.99 18.77 5.00
CA ASP A 103 -1.25 20.10 4.45
C ASP A 103 -1.27 20.11 2.92
N ALA A 104 -0.59 19.15 2.30
CA ALA A 104 -0.57 18.95 0.87
C ALA A 104 -0.17 17.52 0.49
N LEU A 105 -0.75 17.01 -0.59
CA LEU A 105 -0.18 15.90 -1.34
C LEU A 105 0.89 16.40 -2.32
N THR A 106 1.86 15.56 -2.65
CA THR A 106 3.00 15.94 -3.49
C THR A 106 3.30 14.92 -4.59
N ILE A 107 3.81 15.41 -5.73
CA ILE A 107 4.49 14.60 -6.75
C ILE A 107 5.97 14.96 -6.73
N ASN A 108 6.82 13.97 -6.45
CA ASN A 108 8.27 14.15 -6.30
C ASN A 108 8.63 15.29 -5.32
N GLY A 109 7.93 15.34 -4.18
CA GLY A 109 8.15 16.33 -3.12
C GLY A 109 7.63 17.74 -3.43
N GLN A 110 6.86 17.93 -4.52
CA GLN A 110 6.29 19.21 -4.92
C GLN A 110 4.75 19.17 -4.88
N PRO A 111 4.07 20.09 -4.19
CA PRO A 111 2.60 20.15 -4.19
C PRO A 111 1.98 20.45 -5.55
N GLY A 112 2.70 21.20 -6.39
CA GLY A 112 2.26 21.55 -7.74
C GLY A 112 1.58 22.91 -7.84
N ALA A 113 1.06 23.21 -9.03
CA ALA A 113 0.68 24.56 -9.42
C ALA A 113 -0.64 25.05 -8.83
N LEU A 114 -1.39 24.19 -8.13
CA LEU A 114 -2.64 24.52 -7.45
C LEU A 114 -2.44 25.15 -6.06
N PHE A 115 -1.19 25.30 -5.61
CA PHE A 115 -0.83 25.94 -4.35
C PHE A 115 -0.08 27.27 -4.60
N ASP A 116 -0.48 28.32 -3.89
CA ASP A 116 -0.01 29.71 -4.09
C ASP A 116 1.51 29.91 -4.00
N CYS A 117 2.23 28.99 -3.34
CA CYS A 117 3.69 29.04 -3.15
C CYS A 117 4.48 27.97 -3.94
N SER A 118 3.82 27.21 -4.83
CA SER A 118 4.39 25.98 -5.41
C SER A 118 4.39 25.97 -6.95
N THR A 119 3.82 26.99 -7.61
CA THR A 119 3.80 27.07 -9.08
C THR A 119 5.19 27.11 -9.70
N GLY A 120 6.14 27.80 -9.06
CA GLY A 120 7.53 27.94 -9.56
C GLY A 120 8.37 26.67 -9.45
N THR A 121 8.00 25.74 -8.56
CA THR A 121 8.75 24.51 -8.25
C THR A 121 8.05 23.24 -8.71
N THR A 122 6.85 23.35 -9.29
CA THR A 122 6.07 22.23 -9.82
C THR A 122 6.93 21.31 -10.68
N PHE A 123 6.96 20.01 -10.37
CA PHE A 123 7.74 19.02 -11.10
C PHE A 123 7.39 19.01 -12.59
N ARG A 124 8.40 18.91 -13.47
CA ARG A 124 8.23 18.92 -14.93
C ARG A 124 8.93 17.73 -15.55
N LEU A 125 8.20 16.96 -16.36
CA LEU A 125 8.74 15.87 -17.18
C LEU A 125 8.84 16.34 -18.64
N PRO A 126 10.04 16.63 -19.16
CA PRO A 126 10.23 16.96 -20.56
C PRO A 126 10.05 15.70 -21.44
N VAL A 127 9.22 15.78 -22.48
CA VAL A 127 8.97 14.68 -23.42
C VAL A 127 9.16 15.09 -24.88
N LYS A 128 9.70 14.18 -25.68
CA LYS A 128 9.79 14.29 -27.13
C LYS A 128 8.55 13.69 -27.78
N LYS A 129 7.94 14.42 -28.71
CA LYS A 129 6.74 13.98 -29.44
C LYS A 129 7.00 12.66 -30.17
N GLY A 130 6.07 11.72 -30.05
CA GLY A 130 6.09 10.39 -30.67
C GLY A 130 6.81 9.32 -29.86
N GLU A 131 7.54 9.69 -28.81
CA GLU A 131 8.26 8.73 -27.97
C GLU A 131 7.38 8.20 -26.82
N THR A 132 7.70 7.01 -26.33
CA THR A 132 7.02 6.38 -25.18
C THR A 132 7.92 6.39 -23.94
N TYR A 133 7.37 6.81 -22.81
CA TYR A 133 8.06 6.91 -21.52
C TYR A 133 7.47 5.89 -20.55
N LEU A 134 8.31 5.31 -19.70
CA LEU A 134 7.88 4.48 -18.58
C LEU A 134 7.86 5.32 -17.29
N LEU A 135 6.66 5.57 -16.76
CA LEU A 135 6.48 6.20 -15.47
C LEU A 135 6.45 5.12 -14.39
N ARG A 136 7.35 5.26 -13.42
CA ARG A 136 7.51 4.35 -12.28
C ARG A 136 6.85 5.00 -11.07
N ILE A 137 5.57 4.75 -10.90
CA ILE A 137 4.72 5.45 -9.94
C ILE A 137 4.77 4.71 -8.61
N ILE A 138 5.04 5.43 -7.52
CA ILE A 138 5.13 4.89 -6.16
C ILE A 138 4.15 5.69 -5.30
N ASN A 139 3.29 5.01 -4.55
CA ASN A 139 2.49 5.67 -3.53
C ASN A 139 3.17 5.51 -2.15
N ALA A 140 3.92 6.55 -1.76
CA ALA A 140 4.58 6.69 -0.46
C ALA A 140 3.79 7.59 0.51
N ILE A 141 2.54 7.94 0.18
CA ILE A 141 1.65 8.71 1.04
C ILE A 141 1.42 7.94 2.34
N LEU A 142 1.24 8.67 3.45
CA LEU A 142 0.95 8.03 4.72
C LEU A 142 -0.41 7.34 4.69
N ASN A 143 -1.48 8.00 4.25
CA ASN A 143 -2.84 7.60 4.60
C ASN A 143 -3.90 7.70 3.51
N GLU A 144 -3.53 8.09 2.28
CA GLU A 144 -4.48 8.28 1.20
C GLU A 144 -4.16 7.37 0.02
N GLU A 145 -5.19 6.66 -0.43
CA GLU A 145 -5.19 6.02 -1.74
C GLU A 145 -5.43 7.08 -2.81
N MET A 146 -4.90 6.88 -4.01
CA MET A 146 -4.83 7.95 -5.01
C MET A 146 -5.38 7.51 -6.36
N PHE A 147 -6.22 8.35 -6.93
CA PHE A 147 -6.37 8.40 -8.38
C PHE A 147 -5.22 9.20 -8.99
N PHE A 148 -4.66 8.72 -10.10
CA PHE A 148 -3.65 9.45 -10.87
C PHE A 148 -3.96 9.41 -12.36
N GLY A 149 -3.70 10.51 -13.07
CA GLY A 149 -3.93 10.61 -14.51
C GLY A 149 -3.11 11.72 -15.16
N ILE A 150 -3.07 11.71 -16.50
CA ILE A 150 -2.37 12.71 -17.30
C ILE A 150 -3.32 13.27 -18.35
N ALA A 151 -3.44 14.59 -18.41
CA ALA A 151 -4.37 15.25 -19.30
C ALA A 151 -4.14 14.81 -20.75
N GLN A 152 -5.19 14.30 -21.40
CA GLN A 152 -5.18 13.87 -22.81
C GLN A 152 -4.20 12.73 -23.15
N HIS A 153 -3.63 12.03 -22.17
CA HIS A 153 -2.76 10.88 -22.41
C HIS A 153 -3.37 9.64 -21.77
N SER A 154 -3.52 8.57 -22.56
CA SER A 154 -3.85 7.26 -22.02
C SER A 154 -2.63 6.64 -21.34
N LEU A 155 -2.90 5.84 -20.33
CA LEU A 155 -1.95 5.12 -19.51
C LEU A 155 -2.04 3.63 -19.86
N THR A 156 -0.89 3.00 -20.06
CA THR A 156 -0.81 1.54 -20.21
C THR A 156 -0.02 0.97 -19.04
N VAL A 157 -0.70 0.43 -18.05
CA VAL A 157 -0.06 -0.23 -16.90
C VAL A 157 0.53 -1.57 -17.37
N VAL A 158 1.80 -1.81 -17.09
CA VAL A 158 2.55 -2.99 -17.54
C VAL A 158 3.24 -3.75 -16.40
N GLY A 159 3.22 -3.20 -15.18
CA GLY A 159 3.73 -3.86 -13.99
C GLY A 159 3.17 -3.25 -12.72
N SER A 160 3.21 -4.02 -11.64
CA SER A 160 2.86 -3.61 -10.29
C SER A 160 3.75 -4.35 -9.30
N ASP A 161 4.21 -3.68 -8.25
CA ASP A 161 4.89 -4.31 -7.11
C ASP A 161 6.11 -5.18 -7.47
N GLY A 162 6.83 -4.82 -8.55
CA GLY A 162 7.98 -5.58 -9.06
C GLY A 162 7.62 -6.80 -9.93
N PHE A 163 6.38 -6.89 -10.41
CA PHE A 163 5.93 -7.97 -11.30
C PHE A 163 5.20 -7.43 -12.53
N TYR A 164 5.42 -8.07 -13.68
CA TYR A 164 4.72 -7.71 -14.91
C TYR A 164 3.25 -8.11 -14.91
N THR A 165 2.42 -7.22 -15.44
CA THR A 165 0.98 -7.46 -15.59
C THR A 165 0.63 -7.65 -17.07
N LYS A 166 -0.53 -8.26 -17.33
CA LYS A 166 -1.17 -8.07 -18.64
C LYS A 166 -1.43 -6.56 -18.83
N PRO A 167 -1.11 -5.97 -20.00
CA PRO A 167 -1.25 -4.54 -20.18
C PRO A 167 -2.68 -4.02 -19.92
N ILE A 168 -2.82 -3.01 -19.06
CA ILE A 168 -4.11 -2.37 -18.76
C ILE A 168 -4.13 -0.97 -19.38
N ASN A 169 -4.96 -0.77 -20.39
CA ASN A 169 -5.18 0.55 -20.99
C ASN A 169 -6.28 1.29 -20.22
N THR A 170 -5.97 2.50 -19.76
CA THR A 170 -6.86 3.33 -18.93
C THR A 170 -6.54 4.82 -19.09
N ASN A 171 -7.40 5.69 -18.55
CA ASN A 171 -7.13 7.13 -18.47
C ASN A 171 -6.71 7.58 -17.07
N TYR A 172 -6.97 6.74 -16.06
CA TYR A 172 -6.55 6.94 -14.68
C TYR A 172 -6.14 5.59 -14.07
N ILE A 173 -5.28 5.64 -13.06
CA ILE A 173 -4.99 4.52 -12.19
C ILE A 173 -5.54 4.80 -10.78
N MET A 174 -5.75 3.73 -10.01
CA MET A 174 -6.02 3.77 -8.58
C MET A 174 -4.86 3.06 -7.88
N ILE A 175 -4.12 3.75 -7.02
CA ILE A 175 -2.90 3.24 -6.36
C ILE A 175 -2.95 3.51 -4.86
N THR A 176 -2.74 2.48 -4.05
CA THR A 176 -2.78 2.60 -2.58
C THR A 176 -1.37 2.74 -1.99
N PRO A 177 -1.21 3.31 -0.78
CA PRO A 177 0.07 3.32 -0.08
C PRO A 177 0.68 1.91 -0.05
N GLY A 178 1.98 1.80 -0.26
CA GLY A 178 2.66 0.51 -0.40
C GLY A 178 2.84 0.05 -1.85
N GLN A 179 1.89 0.34 -2.72
CA GLN A 179 1.92 -0.12 -4.10
C GLN A 179 2.86 0.71 -4.98
N THR A 180 3.33 0.03 -6.04
CA THR A 180 4.02 0.67 -7.16
C THR A 180 3.37 0.25 -8.48
N MET A 181 3.40 1.12 -9.49
CA MET A 181 2.87 0.82 -10.82
C MET A 181 3.79 1.33 -11.92
N ASP A 182 4.11 0.44 -12.85
CA ASP A 182 4.88 0.72 -14.05
C ASP A 182 3.92 1.04 -15.20
N VAL A 183 3.97 2.29 -15.69
CA VAL A 183 2.97 2.84 -16.62
C VAL A 183 3.63 3.44 -17.86
N LEU A 184 3.34 2.88 -19.02
CA LEU A 184 3.76 3.44 -20.30
C LEU A 184 2.85 4.60 -20.72
N VAL A 185 3.47 5.70 -21.13
CA VAL A 185 2.80 6.90 -21.65
C VAL A 185 3.46 7.31 -22.96
N THR A 186 2.68 7.37 -24.03
CA THR A 186 3.17 7.81 -25.34
C THR A 186 2.87 9.28 -25.55
N ALA A 187 3.90 10.07 -25.86
CA ALA A 187 3.80 11.50 -26.12
C ALA A 187 3.21 11.78 -27.53
N ASN A 188 1.96 11.40 -27.74
CA ASN A 188 1.26 11.42 -29.02
C ASN A 188 0.35 12.65 -29.24
N GLN A 189 0.26 13.56 -28.28
CA GLN A 189 -0.56 14.76 -28.33
C GLN A 189 0.12 15.91 -29.10
N PRO A 190 -0.60 16.99 -29.46
CA PRO A 190 0.02 18.23 -29.91
C PRO A 190 1.10 18.70 -28.93
N ALA A 191 2.21 19.23 -29.44
CA ALA A 191 3.29 19.66 -28.58
C ALA A 191 2.83 20.83 -27.71
N SER A 192 2.66 20.59 -26.41
CA SER A 192 2.11 21.53 -25.43
C SER A 192 2.50 21.10 -23.99
N TYR A 193 1.76 21.58 -23.01
CA TYR A 193 1.89 21.27 -21.60
C TYR A 193 0.61 20.58 -21.14
N TYR A 194 0.75 19.54 -20.33
CA TYR A 194 -0.34 18.73 -19.83
C TYR A 194 -0.11 18.44 -18.35
N TYR A 195 -1.11 18.66 -17.50
CA TYR A 195 -0.95 18.27 -16.10
C TYR A 195 -0.99 16.75 -15.96
N MET A 196 -0.04 16.23 -15.20
CA MET A 196 -0.22 15.03 -14.39
C MET A 196 -0.88 15.48 -13.09
N ALA A 197 -1.90 14.77 -12.64
CA ALA A 197 -2.57 15.08 -11.38
C ALA A 197 -2.82 13.80 -10.58
N ALA A 198 -2.74 13.93 -9.26
CA ALA A 198 -3.20 12.91 -8.34
C ALA A 198 -4.19 13.52 -7.34
N SER A 199 -5.31 12.84 -7.12
CA SER A 199 -6.35 13.22 -6.17
C SER A 199 -6.68 12.02 -5.27
N PRO A 200 -7.01 12.26 -3.99
CA PRO A 200 -7.26 11.21 -3.03
C PRO A 200 -8.54 10.44 -3.36
N PHE A 201 -8.58 9.20 -2.92
CA PHE A 201 -9.77 8.40 -2.76
C PHE A 201 -10.00 8.16 -1.26
N SER A 202 -11.21 8.45 -0.79
CA SER A 202 -11.66 8.15 0.56
C SER A 202 -13.12 7.68 0.50
N ASP A 203 -13.38 6.55 1.14
CA ASP A 203 -14.71 6.01 1.33
C ASP A 203 -15.15 6.02 2.80
N SER A 204 -14.38 6.65 3.69
CA SER A 204 -14.66 6.76 5.12
C SER A 204 -15.24 8.12 5.50
N GLU A 205 -15.73 8.23 6.74
CA GLU A 205 -16.16 9.50 7.32
C GLU A 205 -15.00 10.22 8.04
N ALA A 206 -13.79 9.63 8.01
CA ALA A 206 -12.58 10.23 8.57
C ALA A 206 -12.22 11.53 7.84
N PRO A 207 -11.71 12.54 8.55
CA PRO A 207 -11.00 13.63 7.90
C PRO A 207 -9.83 13.09 7.07
N PHE A 208 -9.67 13.59 5.85
CA PHE A 208 -8.55 13.24 4.97
C PHE A 208 -8.04 14.48 4.23
N ASP A 209 -6.80 14.43 3.75
CA ASP A 209 -6.27 15.47 2.87
C ASP A 209 -6.97 15.42 1.51
N ASN A 210 -7.91 16.35 1.28
CA ASN A 210 -8.68 16.45 0.03
C ASN A 210 -8.01 17.32 -1.05
N THR A 211 -6.69 17.57 -0.95
CA THR A 211 -5.98 18.38 -1.93
C THR A 211 -5.64 17.57 -3.19
N THR A 212 -5.49 18.26 -4.32
CA THR A 212 -5.00 17.67 -5.57
C THR A 212 -3.57 18.14 -5.82
N THR A 213 -2.65 17.20 -6.01
CA THR A 213 -1.27 17.50 -6.38
C THR A 213 -1.08 17.45 -7.89
N THR A 214 -0.19 18.29 -8.42
CA THR A 214 0.03 18.40 -9.87
C THR A 214 1.49 18.45 -10.25
N ALA A 215 1.80 17.89 -11.41
CA ALA A 215 3.07 18.01 -12.11
C ALA A 215 2.82 18.21 -13.60
N ILE A 216 3.83 18.58 -14.38
CA ILE A 216 3.64 18.97 -15.79
C ILE A 216 4.40 18.02 -16.71
N LEU A 217 3.68 17.33 -17.59
CA LEU A 217 4.25 16.70 -18.78
C LEU A 217 4.40 17.79 -19.85
N GLN A 218 5.65 18.08 -20.24
CA GLN A 218 6.00 19.21 -21.11
C GLN A 218 6.66 18.71 -22.40
N TYR A 219 6.05 18.97 -23.54
CA TYR A 219 6.68 18.66 -24.82
C TYR A 219 7.87 19.59 -25.08
N ILE A 220 9.02 18.99 -25.42
CA ILE A 220 10.24 19.73 -25.76
C ILE A 220 9.99 20.55 -27.04
N GLY A 221 10.23 21.86 -26.96
CA GLY A 221 10.06 22.80 -28.06
C GLY A 221 9.87 24.23 -27.56
N ASN A 222 9.57 25.14 -28.48
CA ASN A 222 9.43 26.59 -28.21
C ASN A 222 7.98 27.01 -27.92
N GLN A 223 7.15 26.09 -27.41
CA GLN A 223 5.73 26.34 -27.15
C GLN A 223 5.59 27.12 -25.84
N SER A 224 4.72 28.13 -25.83
CA SER A 224 4.27 28.77 -24.58
C SER A 224 3.23 27.91 -23.88
N ALA A 225 3.23 27.90 -22.55
CA ALA A 225 2.20 27.19 -21.80
C ALA A 225 0.81 27.79 -22.07
N PRO A 226 -0.22 26.96 -22.39
CA PRO A 226 -1.58 27.44 -22.50
C PRO A 226 -2.11 27.90 -21.14
N SER A 227 -3.09 28.80 -21.17
CA SER A 227 -3.79 29.28 -19.97
C SER A 227 -5.30 29.06 -20.14
N PRO A 228 -5.92 28.09 -19.43
CA PRO A 228 -5.30 27.16 -18.46
C PRO A 228 -4.54 26.01 -19.13
N ILE A 229 -3.57 25.43 -18.42
CA ILE A 229 -2.99 24.12 -18.77
C ILE A 229 -4.06 23.04 -18.56
N PRO A 230 -4.29 22.11 -19.51
CA PRO A 230 -5.29 21.05 -19.34
C PRO A 230 -5.02 20.15 -18.13
N LEU A 231 -6.06 19.91 -17.33
CA LEU A 231 -6.10 18.91 -16.26
C LEU A 231 -6.71 17.59 -16.76
N PRO A 232 -6.29 16.44 -16.22
CA PRO A 232 -6.98 15.18 -16.46
C PRO A 232 -8.35 15.18 -15.78
N THR A 233 -9.29 14.40 -16.34
CA THR A 233 -10.54 14.05 -15.63
C THR A 233 -10.26 12.84 -14.75
N LEU A 234 -10.22 13.06 -13.44
CA LEU A 234 -10.13 12.00 -12.44
C LEU A 234 -11.52 11.66 -11.87
N PRO A 235 -11.73 10.45 -11.36
CA PRO A 235 -12.95 10.10 -10.62
C PRO A 235 -13.17 11.01 -9.41
N SER A 236 -14.40 11.06 -8.88
CA SER A 236 -14.64 11.74 -7.62
C SER A 236 -13.93 11.02 -6.47
N THR A 237 -13.61 11.76 -5.41
CA THR A 237 -12.84 11.24 -4.28
C THR A 237 -13.52 10.08 -3.55
N ASN A 238 -14.83 9.92 -3.69
CA ASN A 238 -15.61 8.82 -3.12
C ASN A 238 -16.13 7.81 -4.16
N ASP A 239 -15.57 7.80 -5.38
CA ASP A 239 -16.01 6.90 -6.44
C ASP A 239 -15.46 5.47 -6.25
N THR A 240 -16.13 4.73 -5.35
CA THR A 240 -15.81 3.32 -5.06
C THR A 240 -15.93 2.43 -6.28
N THR A 241 -16.80 2.79 -7.24
CA THR A 241 -17.00 2.04 -8.48
C THR A 241 -15.80 2.21 -9.41
N ALA A 242 -15.28 3.43 -9.55
CA ALA A 242 -14.06 3.67 -10.32
C ALA A 242 -12.84 2.96 -9.72
N ALA A 243 -12.67 3.02 -8.39
CA ALA A 243 -11.59 2.31 -7.70
C ALA A 243 -11.66 0.79 -7.95
N SER A 244 -12.81 0.16 -7.67
CA SER A 244 -13.03 -1.28 -7.84
C SER A 244 -12.90 -1.73 -9.31
N ASN A 245 -13.43 -0.95 -10.26
CA ASN A 245 -13.32 -1.26 -11.69
C ASN A 245 -11.87 -1.20 -12.19
N PHE A 246 -11.00 -0.43 -11.54
CA PHE A 246 -9.58 -0.42 -11.88
C PHE A 246 -8.85 -1.60 -11.24
N THR A 247 -8.98 -1.80 -9.93
CA THR A 247 -8.21 -2.81 -9.19
C THR A 247 -8.53 -4.24 -9.61
N THR A 248 -9.75 -4.52 -10.04
CA THR A 248 -10.15 -5.85 -10.56
C THR A 248 -9.59 -6.20 -11.94
N LYS A 249 -8.92 -5.25 -12.64
CA LYS A 249 -8.33 -5.50 -13.97
C LYS A 249 -6.96 -6.19 -13.90
N PHE A 250 -6.31 -6.17 -12.75
CA PHE A 250 -4.97 -6.73 -12.61
C PHE A 250 -4.95 -8.24 -12.83
N ARG A 251 -4.01 -8.67 -13.67
CA ARG A 251 -3.69 -10.07 -13.94
C ARG A 251 -2.19 -10.16 -14.18
N SER A 252 -1.58 -11.23 -13.67
CA SER A 252 -0.17 -11.52 -13.96
C SER A 252 0.04 -11.69 -15.46
N LEU A 253 1.22 -11.29 -15.96
CA LEU A 253 1.58 -11.46 -17.36
C LEU A 253 1.49 -12.93 -17.81
N ALA A 254 1.96 -13.85 -16.96
CA ALA A 254 1.83 -15.31 -17.12
C ALA A 254 2.24 -15.80 -18.53
N SER A 255 3.42 -15.37 -18.99
CA SER A 255 3.97 -15.73 -20.30
C SER A 255 5.02 -16.82 -20.18
N SER A 256 5.57 -17.32 -21.29
CA SER A 256 6.67 -18.31 -21.26
C SER A 256 7.91 -17.77 -20.55
N ASP A 257 8.21 -16.50 -20.76
CA ASP A 257 9.43 -15.85 -20.26
C ASP A 257 9.21 -15.27 -18.85
N HIS A 258 7.94 -15.12 -18.44
CA HIS A 258 7.52 -14.70 -17.10
C HIS A 258 6.43 -15.66 -16.57
N PRO A 259 6.83 -16.91 -16.22
CA PRO A 259 5.90 -17.91 -15.72
C PRO A 259 5.43 -17.56 -14.30
N ILE A 260 4.25 -18.06 -13.93
CA ILE A 260 3.70 -17.94 -12.57
C ILE A 260 3.36 -19.31 -12.00
N SER A 261 3.36 -19.42 -10.66
CA SER A 261 3.10 -20.67 -9.95
C SER A 261 2.06 -20.48 -8.85
N VAL A 262 0.79 -20.34 -9.25
CA VAL A 262 -0.33 -20.15 -8.32
C VAL A 262 -0.51 -21.38 -7.43
N PRO A 263 -0.42 -21.26 -6.08
CA PRO A 263 -0.62 -22.39 -5.18
C PRO A 263 -2.06 -22.91 -5.19
N LYS A 264 -2.23 -24.23 -5.26
CA LYS A 264 -3.54 -24.91 -5.37
C LYS A 264 -3.87 -25.85 -4.23
N ASN A 265 -2.87 -26.48 -3.62
CA ASN A 265 -3.06 -27.47 -2.55
C ASN A 265 -2.87 -26.79 -1.20
N ILE A 266 -3.91 -26.12 -0.72
CA ILE A 266 -3.84 -25.31 0.50
C ILE A 266 -3.68 -26.21 1.73
N THR A 267 -2.67 -25.93 2.55
CA THR A 267 -2.43 -26.62 3.84
C THR A 267 -2.90 -25.78 5.02
N LYS A 268 -2.94 -24.45 4.86
CA LYS A 268 -3.37 -23.51 5.89
C LYS A 268 -4.40 -22.52 5.37
N HIS A 269 -5.58 -22.50 5.98
CA HIS A 269 -6.57 -21.44 5.80
C HIS A 269 -6.54 -20.48 6.98
N ILE A 270 -6.59 -19.19 6.69
CA ILE A 270 -6.66 -18.10 7.67
C ILE A 270 -7.75 -17.13 7.21
N LEU A 271 -8.71 -16.83 8.08
CA LEU A 271 -9.68 -15.76 7.89
C LEU A 271 -9.35 -14.64 8.87
N MET A 272 -9.07 -13.46 8.35
CA MET A 272 -8.57 -12.31 9.11
C MET A 272 -9.49 -11.12 8.93
N THR A 273 -10.28 -10.80 9.97
CA THR A 273 -11.09 -9.58 9.97
C THR A 273 -10.20 -8.37 10.24
N VAL A 274 -10.36 -7.31 9.45
CA VAL A 274 -9.66 -6.04 9.58
C VAL A 274 -10.65 -4.98 10.04
N SER A 275 -10.36 -4.34 11.17
CA SER A 275 -11.27 -3.42 11.83
C SER A 275 -10.55 -2.20 12.36
N VAL A 276 -11.21 -1.04 12.28
CA VAL A 276 -10.92 0.11 13.15
C VAL A 276 -11.69 -0.11 14.45
N ASN A 277 -11.05 0.15 15.59
CA ASN A 277 -11.54 -0.19 16.92
C ASN A 277 -11.30 0.92 17.92
N LEU A 278 -11.74 0.68 19.16
CA LEU A 278 -11.43 1.49 20.32
C LEU A 278 -10.67 0.69 21.39
N ILE A 279 -9.91 1.39 22.23
CA ILE A 279 -9.37 0.89 23.49
C ILE A 279 -9.89 1.79 24.60
N PHE A 280 -10.43 1.17 25.65
CA PHE A 280 -11.00 1.88 26.78
C PHE A 280 -9.92 2.67 27.54
N CYS A 281 -10.17 3.95 27.80
CA CYS A 281 -9.29 4.78 28.62
C CYS A 281 -10.00 5.18 29.94
N PRO A 282 -9.49 4.77 31.11
CA PRO A 282 -10.11 5.13 32.39
C PRO A 282 -10.17 6.65 32.60
N ASN A 283 -11.27 7.13 33.22
CA ASN A 283 -11.50 8.53 33.57
C ASN A 283 -11.43 9.50 32.38
N ASP A 284 -11.87 9.06 31.20
CA ASP A 284 -11.92 9.85 29.96
C ASP A 284 -10.55 10.50 29.64
N SER A 285 -9.48 9.74 29.86
CA SER A 285 -8.09 10.23 29.76
C SER A 285 -7.55 10.30 28.33
N CYS A 286 -8.31 9.85 27.35
CA CYS A 286 -7.95 9.89 25.93
C CYS A 286 -8.89 10.83 25.15
N SER A 287 -8.56 11.08 23.89
CA SER A 287 -9.28 12.04 23.03
C SER A 287 -9.65 11.45 21.65
N GLY A 288 -9.67 10.12 21.51
CA GLY A 288 -10.10 9.44 20.30
C GLY A 288 -11.60 9.48 20.06
N THR A 289 -12.40 9.59 21.11
CA THR A 289 -13.85 9.73 21.01
C THR A 289 -14.38 10.78 21.99
N SER A 290 -15.64 11.18 21.81
CA SER A 290 -16.35 12.03 22.78
C SER A 290 -16.48 11.39 24.16
N ASP A 291 -16.41 10.06 24.22
CA ASP A 291 -16.51 9.27 25.46
C ASP A 291 -15.13 9.08 26.11
N GLY A 292 -14.08 9.72 25.59
CA GLY A 292 -12.75 9.74 26.19
C GLY A 292 -11.92 8.48 25.95
N ASP A 293 -12.26 7.67 24.95
CA ASP A 293 -11.54 6.46 24.56
C ASP A 293 -10.48 6.71 23.47
N ARG A 294 -9.63 5.71 23.22
CA ARG A 294 -8.54 5.76 22.25
C ARG A 294 -8.89 5.02 20.97
N LEU A 295 -8.52 5.58 19.82
CA LEU A 295 -8.58 4.88 18.53
C LEU A 295 -7.56 3.75 18.46
N ALA A 296 -7.96 2.65 17.82
CA ALA A 296 -7.13 1.47 17.59
C ALA A 296 -7.51 0.79 16.27
N ALA A 297 -6.79 -0.25 15.90
CA ALA A 297 -7.23 -1.22 14.89
C ALA A 297 -6.83 -2.63 15.32
N SER A 298 -7.41 -3.61 14.62
CA SER A 298 -7.11 -5.01 14.91
C SER A 298 -7.21 -5.93 13.69
N LEU A 299 -6.42 -7.00 13.76
CA LEU A 299 -6.57 -8.21 12.96
C LEU A 299 -7.20 -9.27 13.88
N ASN A 300 -8.36 -9.84 13.50
CA ASN A 300 -9.10 -10.80 14.32
C ASN A 300 -9.35 -10.34 15.77
N ASN A 301 -9.65 -9.05 15.95
CA ASN A 301 -9.89 -8.43 17.24
C ASN A 301 -8.67 -8.47 18.20
N GLN A 302 -7.46 -8.56 17.65
CA GLN A 302 -6.19 -8.35 18.35
C GLN A 302 -5.52 -7.09 17.79
N SER A 303 -5.28 -6.11 18.67
CA SER A 303 -4.55 -4.88 18.34
C SER A 303 -3.09 -5.08 18.71
N PHE A 304 -2.22 -5.13 17.70
CA PHE A 304 -0.81 -5.43 17.91
C PHE A 304 -0.13 -4.35 18.74
N VAL A 305 0.72 -4.78 19.67
CA VAL A 305 1.59 -3.91 20.45
C VAL A 305 3.02 -4.32 20.18
N PHE A 306 3.85 -3.36 19.76
CA PHE A 306 5.26 -3.62 19.57
C PHE A 306 5.93 -4.02 20.90
N PRO A 307 6.73 -5.10 20.92
CA PRO A 307 7.49 -5.48 22.11
C PRO A 307 8.67 -4.52 22.31
N THR A 308 9.32 -4.60 23.48
CA THR A 308 10.54 -3.81 23.75
C THR A 308 11.80 -4.42 23.14
N THR A 309 11.80 -5.75 22.94
CA THR A 309 12.83 -6.51 22.22
C THR A 309 12.23 -7.03 20.92
N ASP A 310 12.94 -6.90 19.80
CA ASP A 310 12.36 -7.30 18.53
C ASP A 310 12.03 -8.80 18.45
N ILE A 311 10.99 -9.11 17.67
CA ILE A 311 10.44 -10.47 17.58
C ILE A 311 11.47 -11.45 16.97
N LEU A 312 12.29 -11.01 16.02
CA LEU A 312 13.34 -11.84 15.42
C LEU A 312 14.43 -12.22 16.43
N GLU A 313 14.91 -11.29 17.25
CA GLU A 313 15.82 -11.57 18.37
C GLU A 313 15.17 -12.55 19.36
N THR A 314 13.92 -12.29 19.74
CA THR A 314 13.13 -13.14 20.64
C THR A 314 13.01 -14.57 20.11
N TYR A 315 12.66 -14.73 18.84
CA TYR A 315 12.53 -16.01 18.14
C TYR A 315 13.88 -16.75 18.10
N THR A 316 14.94 -16.07 17.69
CA THR A 316 16.28 -16.68 17.52
C THR A 316 16.92 -17.10 18.84
N ARG A 317 16.59 -16.41 19.94
CA ARG A 317 17.02 -16.76 21.31
C ARG A 317 16.04 -17.66 22.05
N SER A 318 14.92 -18.01 21.44
CA SER A 318 13.84 -18.79 22.07
C SER A 318 13.33 -18.17 23.38
N ASN A 319 13.23 -16.83 23.43
CA ASN A 319 12.85 -16.07 24.62
C ASN A 319 11.53 -15.29 24.43
N PHE A 320 10.41 -16.01 24.41
CA PHE A 320 9.07 -15.46 24.10
C PHE A 320 8.37 -14.79 25.30
N SER A 321 9.02 -13.83 25.96
CA SER A 321 8.46 -13.19 27.16
C SER A 321 7.35 -12.17 26.86
N GLU A 322 7.42 -11.49 25.71
CA GLU A 322 6.48 -10.43 25.32
C GLU A 322 5.54 -10.82 24.17
N SER A 323 5.94 -11.80 23.34
CA SER A 323 5.16 -12.29 22.20
C SER A 323 4.63 -13.71 22.41
N THR A 324 3.43 -14.01 21.93
CA THR A 324 2.85 -15.37 21.96
C THR A 324 2.46 -15.88 20.58
N THR A 325 2.51 -17.19 20.36
CA THR A 325 2.23 -17.85 19.07
C THR A 325 0.76 -18.26 18.87
N ASP A 326 -0.13 -17.79 19.75
CA ASP A 326 -1.55 -18.14 19.79
C ASP A 326 -2.45 -17.12 19.06
N PHE A 327 -1.94 -16.49 17.99
CA PHE A 327 -2.79 -15.65 17.14
C PHE A 327 -3.95 -16.47 16.57
N LEU A 328 -5.17 -15.94 16.66
CA LEU A 328 -6.36 -16.63 16.18
C LEU A 328 -6.42 -16.56 14.65
N LEU A 329 -6.43 -17.71 13.99
CA LEU A 329 -6.46 -17.81 12.52
C LEU A 329 -7.87 -17.62 11.93
N GLU A 330 -8.86 -17.44 12.79
CA GLU A 330 -10.23 -17.08 12.45
C GLU A 330 -10.73 -16.02 13.44
N PRO A 331 -11.72 -15.19 13.07
CA PRO A 331 -12.27 -14.21 13.97
C PRO A 331 -12.87 -14.89 15.21
N PRO A 332 -12.64 -14.34 16.43
CA PRO A 332 -13.13 -14.94 17.67
C PRO A 332 -14.66 -14.94 17.77
N ILE A 333 -15.33 -14.07 17.03
CA ILE A 333 -16.78 -13.95 16.97
C ILE A 333 -17.17 -13.70 15.52
N TYR A 334 -18.01 -14.57 14.97
CA TYR A 334 -18.63 -14.37 13.66
C TYR A 334 -19.87 -13.50 13.79
N PHE A 335 -19.98 -12.50 12.92
CA PHE A 335 -21.14 -11.63 12.77
C PHE A 335 -21.29 -11.24 11.30
N ASN A 336 -22.30 -10.46 10.97
CA ASN A 336 -22.41 -9.85 9.64
C ASN A 336 -21.35 -8.74 9.51
N PHE A 337 -20.12 -9.09 9.09
CA PHE A 337 -18.96 -8.19 9.08
C PHE A 337 -19.22 -6.88 8.33
N THR A 338 -19.96 -6.96 7.24
CA THR A 338 -20.23 -5.84 6.34
C THR A 338 -21.68 -5.31 6.42
N GLY A 339 -22.44 -5.64 7.45
CA GLY A 339 -23.82 -5.17 7.58
C GLY A 339 -24.14 -4.68 8.99
N ASP A 340 -25.23 -3.94 9.14
CA ASP A 340 -25.58 -3.26 10.39
C ASP A 340 -25.67 -4.23 11.58
N VAL A 341 -24.78 -4.02 12.54
CA VAL A 341 -24.67 -4.82 13.75
C VAL A 341 -24.42 -3.89 14.94
N ASN A 342 -25.16 -4.10 16.03
CA ASN A 342 -24.94 -3.37 17.28
C ASN A 342 -23.79 -4.05 18.05
N LEU A 343 -22.55 -3.75 17.67
CA LEU A 343 -21.36 -4.42 18.19
C LEU A 343 -20.48 -3.56 19.08
N ILE A 344 -19.72 -4.27 19.90
CA ILE A 344 -18.63 -3.76 20.72
C ILE A 344 -17.51 -3.32 19.77
N VAL A 345 -17.21 -2.02 19.75
CA VAL A 345 -16.11 -1.43 18.94
C VAL A 345 -14.74 -1.70 19.58
N TYR A 346 -14.71 -2.15 20.83
CA TYR A 346 -13.48 -2.37 21.59
C TYR A 346 -12.70 -3.60 21.17
N THR A 347 -11.38 -3.47 21.16
CA THR A 347 -10.43 -4.54 20.87
C THR A 347 -9.49 -4.84 22.04
N ARG A 348 -8.65 -5.87 21.88
CA ARG A 348 -7.68 -6.29 22.91
C ARG A 348 -6.27 -6.14 22.40
N GLN A 349 -5.43 -5.49 23.21
CA GLN A 349 -4.02 -5.34 22.92
C GLN A 349 -3.24 -6.62 23.20
N GLY A 350 -2.24 -6.89 22.38
CA GLY A 350 -1.26 -7.95 22.62
C GLY A 350 -0.29 -8.14 21.46
N THR A 351 0.86 -8.75 21.74
CA THR A 351 1.87 -9.09 20.73
C THR A 351 1.72 -10.56 20.34
N LYS A 352 0.91 -10.82 19.32
CA LYS A 352 0.62 -12.20 18.87
C LYS A 352 1.18 -12.44 17.48
N VAL A 353 1.75 -13.63 17.27
CA VAL A 353 2.34 -14.04 15.98
C VAL A 353 1.66 -15.30 15.45
N ILE A 354 1.66 -15.45 14.13
CA ILE A 354 1.24 -16.66 13.44
C ILE A 354 2.50 -17.48 13.13
N GLU A 355 2.56 -18.71 13.64
CA GLU A 355 3.61 -19.66 13.28
C GLU A 355 3.15 -20.50 12.08
N LEU A 356 4.00 -20.57 11.06
CA LEU A 356 3.79 -21.36 9.84
C LEU A 356 4.99 -22.28 9.65
N GLU A 357 4.73 -23.50 9.18
CA GLU A 357 5.80 -24.44 8.85
C GLU A 357 6.40 -24.08 7.48
N TYR A 358 7.70 -24.33 7.31
CA TYR A 358 8.34 -24.12 6.03
C TYR A 358 7.67 -24.97 4.95
N GLY A 359 7.19 -24.31 3.88
CA GLY A 359 6.50 -24.94 2.77
C GLY A 359 4.98 -25.05 2.95
N ASP A 360 4.42 -24.51 4.03
CA ASP A 360 2.96 -24.37 4.13
C ASP A 360 2.42 -23.57 2.94
N VAL A 361 1.34 -24.08 2.36
CA VAL A 361 0.60 -23.39 1.31
C VAL A 361 -0.56 -22.66 1.97
N VAL A 362 -0.45 -21.35 2.08
CA VAL A 362 -1.36 -20.52 2.85
C VAL A 362 -2.38 -19.87 1.93
N GLU A 363 -3.64 -19.97 2.30
CA GLU A 363 -4.71 -19.09 1.84
C GLU A 363 -5.11 -18.18 3.00
N LEU A 364 -4.87 -16.88 2.82
CA LEU A 364 -5.25 -15.84 3.75
C LEU A 364 -6.37 -15.01 3.13
N VAL A 365 -7.52 -15.01 3.78
CA VAL A 365 -8.66 -14.18 3.41
C VAL A 365 -8.73 -13.00 4.37
N TYR A 366 -8.50 -11.81 3.86
CA TYR A 366 -8.80 -10.58 4.57
C TYR A 366 -10.29 -10.25 4.42
N GLN A 367 -10.95 -9.93 5.52
CA GLN A 367 -12.35 -9.54 5.58
C GLN A 367 -12.46 -8.13 6.17
N GLY A 368 -12.87 -7.16 5.36
CA GLY A 368 -13.22 -5.83 5.84
C GLY A 368 -14.44 -5.88 6.77
N THR A 369 -14.50 -4.95 7.72
CA THR A 369 -15.63 -4.81 8.64
C THR A 369 -16.16 -3.39 8.66
N ILE A 370 -17.43 -3.21 9.03
CA ILE A 370 -18.02 -1.89 9.26
C ILE A 370 -17.82 -1.37 10.70
N ILE A 371 -16.90 -1.97 11.47
CA ILE A 371 -16.64 -1.55 12.86
C ILE A 371 -15.87 -0.22 12.87
N GLY A 372 -16.29 0.69 13.75
CA GLY A 372 -15.61 1.98 13.94
C GLY A 372 -15.74 2.87 12.71
N ASN A 373 -14.68 3.61 12.40
CA ASN A 373 -14.61 4.42 11.18
C ASN A 373 -14.14 3.54 10.02
N ALA A 374 -15.04 2.72 9.50
CA ALA A 374 -14.74 1.75 8.47
C ALA A 374 -14.22 2.42 7.18
N GLN A 375 -13.11 1.89 6.66
CA GLN A 375 -12.35 2.43 5.54
C GLN A 375 -11.68 1.30 4.75
N ASN A 376 -11.26 1.59 3.52
CA ASN A 376 -10.42 0.64 2.80
C ASN A 376 -9.04 0.49 3.45
N HIS A 377 -8.47 -0.71 3.36
CA HIS A 377 -7.20 -1.04 4.01
C HIS A 377 -6.19 -1.58 2.97
N PRO A 378 -5.06 -0.89 2.70
CA PRO A 378 -3.98 -1.45 1.91
C PRO A 378 -3.18 -2.47 2.73
N MET A 379 -3.50 -3.76 2.62
CA MET A 379 -2.81 -4.82 3.38
C MET A 379 -1.52 -5.22 2.67
N HIS A 380 -0.40 -5.20 3.41
CA HIS A 380 0.94 -5.52 2.96
C HIS A 380 1.52 -6.68 3.75
N LEU A 381 2.29 -7.56 3.09
CA LEU A 381 3.00 -8.67 3.70
C LEU A 381 4.49 -8.56 3.37
N HIS A 382 5.32 -8.49 4.41
CA HIS A 382 6.77 -8.51 4.29
C HIS A 382 7.29 -9.89 3.90
N GLY A 383 8.45 -9.93 3.25
CA GLY A 383 9.17 -11.17 2.94
C GLY A 383 8.56 -12.07 1.86
N PHE A 384 7.35 -11.75 1.39
CA PHE A 384 6.63 -12.51 0.36
C PHE A 384 5.91 -11.58 -0.59
N SER A 385 5.90 -11.95 -1.87
CA SER A 385 4.79 -11.58 -2.76
C SER A 385 3.76 -12.70 -2.74
N PHE A 386 2.53 -12.39 -3.12
CA PHE A 386 1.41 -13.31 -3.06
C PHE A 386 0.49 -13.15 -4.27
N TYR A 387 -0.26 -14.20 -4.58
CA TYR A 387 -1.27 -14.18 -5.64
C TYR A 387 -2.63 -13.75 -5.07
N LEU A 388 -3.18 -12.63 -5.55
CA LEU A 388 -4.56 -12.23 -5.25
C LEU A 388 -5.52 -13.07 -6.09
N VAL A 389 -6.05 -14.15 -5.51
CA VAL A 389 -6.88 -15.14 -6.23
C VAL A 389 -8.35 -14.75 -6.29
N GLY A 390 -8.82 -13.89 -5.40
CA GLY A 390 -10.21 -13.45 -5.41
C GLY A 390 -10.43 -12.19 -4.59
N THR A 391 -11.44 -11.42 -4.98
CA THR A 391 -11.96 -10.27 -4.23
C THR A 391 -13.47 -10.25 -4.36
N GLY A 392 -14.16 -9.78 -3.34
CA GLY A 392 -15.62 -9.63 -3.39
C GLY A 392 -16.11 -8.55 -2.45
N LEU A 393 -17.38 -8.19 -2.62
CA LEU A 393 -18.11 -7.36 -1.66
C LEU A 393 -18.94 -8.26 -0.73
N GLY A 394 -19.26 -7.75 0.45
CA GLY A 394 -19.97 -8.48 1.49
C GLY A 394 -19.04 -9.36 2.36
N ASN A 395 -19.65 -10.31 3.05
CA ASN A 395 -18.92 -11.30 3.83
C ASN A 395 -18.44 -12.43 2.93
N PHE A 396 -17.18 -12.84 3.10
CA PHE A 396 -16.62 -14.00 2.43
C PHE A 396 -17.41 -15.27 2.76
N ASN A 397 -17.76 -16.02 1.72
CA ASN A 397 -18.39 -17.34 1.81
C ASN A 397 -17.42 -18.41 1.34
N ASN A 398 -16.84 -19.15 2.29
CA ASN A 398 -15.86 -20.21 2.02
C ASN A 398 -16.40 -21.40 1.19
N GLN A 399 -17.71 -21.48 0.95
CA GLN A 399 -18.30 -22.53 0.12
C GLN A 399 -18.49 -22.10 -1.34
N THR A 400 -18.71 -20.81 -1.61
CA THR A 400 -19.13 -20.32 -2.94
C THR A 400 -18.13 -19.38 -3.59
N ASP A 401 -17.41 -18.59 -2.80
CA ASP A 401 -16.46 -17.61 -3.35
C ASP A 401 -15.21 -18.26 -3.95
N PRO A 402 -14.64 -19.35 -3.38
CA PRO A 402 -13.51 -20.05 -3.98
C PRO A 402 -13.76 -20.58 -5.40
N ASP A 403 -15.03 -20.85 -5.77
CA ASP A 403 -15.40 -21.29 -7.13
C ASP A 403 -15.13 -20.21 -8.19
N ASN A 404 -15.06 -18.94 -7.79
CA ASN A 404 -14.82 -17.80 -8.67
C ASN A 404 -13.36 -17.32 -8.65
N TYR A 405 -12.47 -18.03 -7.94
CA TYR A 405 -11.07 -17.63 -7.88
C TYR A 405 -10.38 -17.67 -9.24
N ASN A 406 -9.57 -16.65 -9.50
CA ASN A 406 -8.62 -16.68 -10.59
C ASN A 406 -7.42 -17.55 -10.20
N LEU A 407 -7.43 -18.81 -10.62
CA LEU A 407 -6.32 -19.75 -10.42
C LEU A 407 -5.47 -19.97 -11.68
N ILE A 408 -5.62 -19.08 -12.67
CA ILE A 408 -4.94 -19.12 -13.96
C ILE A 408 -3.87 -18.04 -14.02
N ASP A 409 -4.27 -16.77 -13.83
CA ASP A 409 -3.40 -15.60 -13.93
C ASP A 409 -3.68 -14.51 -12.87
N PRO A 410 -3.89 -14.86 -11.59
CA PRO A 410 -4.05 -13.88 -10.53
C PRO A 410 -2.80 -12.97 -10.47
N PRO A 411 -2.95 -11.67 -10.19
CA PRO A 411 -1.80 -10.79 -10.06
C PRO A 411 -0.94 -11.21 -8.86
N GLU A 412 0.38 -11.24 -9.08
CA GLU A 412 1.42 -11.39 -8.05
C GLU A 412 1.84 -10.00 -7.58
N ILE A 413 1.62 -9.72 -6.30
CA ILE A 413 1.77 -8.39 -5.70
C ILE A 413 2.18 -8.53 -4.24
N ASN A 414 2.57 -7.42 -3.60
CA ASN A 414 2.90 -7.41 -2.16
C ASN A 414 1.93 -6.57 -1.33
N THR A 415 1.10 -5.74 -1.97
CA THR A 415 0.11 -4.90 -1.29
C THR A 415 -1.25 -4.96 -1.99
N ILE A 416 -2.33 -5.15 -1.25
CA ILE A 416 -3.70 -5.19 -1.77
C ILE A 416 -4.61 -4.14 -1.14
N GLN A 417 -5.46 -3.53 -1.95
CA GLN A 417 -6.61 -2.76 -1.46
C GLN A 417 -7.68 -3.74 -0.97
N LEU A 418 -7.94 -3.77 0.34
CA LEU A 418 -9.08 -4.46 0.95
C LEU A 418 -10.26 -3.47 1.08
N PRO A 419 -11.40 -3.71 0.41
CA PRO A 419 -12.59 -2.90 0.61
C PRO A 419 -13.18 -3.08 2.01
N LYS A 420 -13.62 -1.99 2.66
CA LYS A 420 -14.27 -2.07 3.99
C LYS A 420 -15.51 -2.96 4.03
N ASN A 421 -16.25 -2.96 2.93
CA ASN A 421 -17.47 -3.74 2.72
C ASN A 421 -17.19 -4.99 1.87
N GLY A 422 -16.03 -5.61 2.01
CA GLY A 422 -15.63 -6.71 1.15
C GLY A 422 -14.52 -7.58 1.72
N TRP A 423 -13.98 -8.42 0.86
CA TRP A 423 -12.94 -9.38 1.19
C TRP A 423 -11.94 -9.53 0.04
N ALA A 424 -10.73 -9.96 0.39
CA ALA A 424 -9.67 -10.27 -0.55
C ALA A 424 -8.96 -11.55 -0.12
N ALA A 425 -8.83 -12.51 -1.03
CA ALA A 425 -8.19 -13.80 -0.78
C ALA A 425 -6.84 -13.86 -1.50
N ILE A 426 -5.78 -14.08 -0.74
CA ILE A 426 -4.41 -14.20 -1.24
C ILE A 426 -3.87 -15.61 -1.00
N ARG A 427 -2.95 -16.04 -1.85
CA ARG A 427 -2.22 -17.31 -1.69
C ARG A 427 -0.72 -17.12 -1.85
N PHE A 428 0.04 -17.74 -0.96
CA PHE A 428 1.50 -17.81 -1.02
C PHE A 428 2.00 -19.11 -0.41
N VAL A 429 3.28 -19.42 -0.64
CA VAL A 429 3.97 -20.52 0.03
C VAL A 429 4.88 -19.92 1.09
N ALA A 430 4.81 -20.42 2.32
CA ALA A 430 5.68 -20.01 3.41
C ALA A 430 7.09 -20.62 3.25
N ASP A 431 7.81 -20.22 2.19
CA ASP A 431 9.12 -20.75 1.81
C ASP A 431 10.29 -19.77 2.06
N ASN A 432 10.02 -18.70 2.80
CA ASN A 432 11.02 -17.77 3.32
C ASN A 432 11.08 -17.94 4.86
N PRO A 433 12.13 -18.55 5.43
CA PRO A 433 12.26 -18.69 6.87
C PRO A 433 12.67 -17.35 7.50
N GLY A 434 11.91 -16.90 8.48
CA GLY A 434 12.15 -15.64 9.17
C GLY A 434 10.93 -15.15 9.95
N VAL A 435 10.99 -13.90 10.38
CA VAL A 435 9.87 -13.18 11.01
C VAL A 435 9.48 -12.05 10.05
N PHE A 436 8.19 -11.95 9.74
CA PHE A 436 7.67 -11.01 8.76
C PHE A 436 6.38 -10.38 9.27
N SER A 437 6.23 -9.08 9.06
CA SER A 437 5.00 -8.35 9.40
C SER A 437 3.93 -8.48 8.32
N ILE A 438 2.68 -8.63 8.77
CA ILE A 438 1.49 -8.33 7.99
C ILE A 438 0.93 -7.03 8.58
N SER A 439 0.75 -6.00 7.78
CA SER A 439 0.27 -4.72 8.29
C SER A 439 -0.57 -3.98 7.26
N GLN A 440 -1.36 -3.02 7.73
CA GLN A 440 -1.90 -2.00 6.84
C GLN A 440 -0.76 -1.04 6.44
N SER A 441 -0.74 -0.58 5.19
CA SER A 441 0.24 0.38 4.68
C SER A 441 -0.12 1.83 5.01
N PHE A 442 -1.23 2.09 5.70
CA PHE A 442 -1.51 3.40 6.27
C PHE A 442 -0.63 3.66 7.49
N GLY A 443 -0.19 4.91 7.68
CA GLY A 443 0.60 5.31 8.85
C GLY A 443 -0.16 5.18 10.17
N TYR A 444 -1.49 5.24 10.14
CA TYR A 444 -2.35 5.31 11.33
C TYR A 444 -2.37 4.06 12.22
N LEU A 445 -2.12 2.88 11.65
CA LEU A 445 -2.53 1.62 12.26
C LEU A 445 -1.50 0.52 11.95
N CYS A 446 -0.51 0.38 12.82
CA CYS A 446 0.23 -0.87 12.90
C CYS A 446 -0.73 -1.89 13.52
N VAL A 447 -1.33 -2.71 12.67
CA VAL A 447 -2.26 -3.77 13.06
C VAL A 447 -1.54 -5.05 13.41
#